data_AF-A0A7S2WLA0-F1
#
_entry.id   AF-A0A7S2WLA0-F1
#
_cell.length_a   1.000
_cell.length_b   1.000
_cell.length_c   1.000
_cell.angle_alpha   90.00
_cell.angle_beta   90.00
_cell.angle_gamma   90.00
#
_symmetry.space_group_name_H-M   'P 1'
#
loop_
_entity.id
_entity.type
_entity.pdbx_description
1 polymer ?
#
loop_
_entity_poly.entity_id
_entity_poly.type
_entity_poly.pdbx_seq_one_letter_code
_entity_poly.pdbx_strand_id
1 'polypeptide(L)'
;GIKLNDLGEAFELNFFSLDFGLQIDSAKFKNVLGDPFELQILMEVGTATGGEAFLPQPVVGIVDRGGNTIQAIEEGTLTVAICLPEDGFGCDEHPGGQLLTTSLSSAYTVDIVEGKGVFSGIAIDKMGYPYQLIFTTTFSGIAVKKIVTNRFTVGAGRAVRVLVESAIAGARGGIPFSTQPKISVRDAGGNIVTENALV
;
A
#
# COMPACT_ATOMS: atom_id res chain seq x y z
N GLY A 1 4.93 -7.02 32.30
CA GLY A 1 4.99 -5.87 33.23
C GLY A 1 4.42 -4.64 32.56
N ILE A 2 4.41 -3.49 33.24
CA ILE A 2 4.05 -2.18 32.67
C ILE A 2 5.02 -1.86 31.52
N LYS A 3 4.53 -1.25 30.45
CA LYS A 3 5.33 -0.82 29.29
C LYS A 3 4.88 0.53 28.77
N LEU A 4 5.80 1.26 28.14
CA LEU A 4 5.54 2.50 27.40
C LEU A 4 5.98 2.29 25.96
N ASN A 5 5.12 2.68 25.03
CA ASN A 5 5.43 2.60 23.60
C ASN A 5 6.09 3.91 23.14
N ASP A 6 5.51 5.06 23.52
CA ASP A 6 5.93 6.36 23.00
C ASP A 6 7.28 6.80 23.57
N LEU A 7 8.11 7.40 22.72
CA LEU A 7 9.38 7.99 23.12
C LEU A 7 9.18 9.33 23.83
N GLY A 8 10.12 9.70 24.70
CA GLY A 8 10.05 10.96 25.43
C GLY A 8 11.06 11.07 26.55
N GLU A 9 11.32 12.29 27.01
CA GLU A 9 12.41 12.59 27.95
C GLU A 9 11.96 12.69 29.42
N ALA A 10 10.65 12.73 29.68
CA ALA A 10 10.12 13.17 30.98
C ALA A 10 8.84 12.43 31.39
N PHE A 11 8.79 11.11 31.16
CA PHE A 11 7.71 10.28 31.68
C PHE A 11 7.77 10.19 33.20
N GLU A 12 6.60 10.05 33.81
CA GLU A 12 6.42 9.91 35.24
C GLU A 12 5.28 8.91 35.48
N LEU A 13 5.49 7.96 36.39
CA LEU A 13 4.46 7.01 36.78
C LEU A 13 3.81 7.51 38.06
N ASN A 14 2.50 7.75 37.98
CA ASN A 14 1.67 8.08 39.12
C ASN A 14 1.13 6.79 39.76
N PHE A 15 1.43 6.59 41.03
CA PHE A 15 0.91 5.47 41.80
C PHE A 15 -0.03 6.00 42.88
N PHE A 16 -1.25 5.46 42.92
CA PHE A 16 -2.23 5.83 43.93
C PHE A 16 -2.83 4.59 44.61
N SER A 17 -3.12 4.74 45.90
CA SER A 17 -3.91 3.80 46.69
C SER A 17 -5.21 4.47 47.09
N LEU A 18 -6.31 4.00 46.51
CA LEU A 18 -7.64 4.58 46.75
C LEU A 18 -8.11 4.35 48.18
N ASP A 19 -7.87 3.15 48.72
CA ASP A 19 -8.33 2.76 50.06
C ASP A 19 -7.67 3.59 51.18
N PHE A 20 -6.46 4.09 50.93
CA PHE A 20 -5.70 4.88 51.90
C PHE A 20 -5.55 6.37 51.49
N GLY A 21 -6.08 6.77 50.34
CA GLY A 21 -5.97 8.14 49.82
C GLY A 21 -4.52 8.60 49.61
N LEU A 22 -3.60 7.68 49.30
CA LEU A 22 -2.17 7.96 49.12
C LEU A 22 -1.83 8.05 47.63
N GLN A 23 -0.93 8.98 47.30
CA GLN A 23 -0.40 9.12 45.94
C GLN A 23 1.10 9.43 46.02
N ILE A 24 1.86 8.86 45.08
CA ILE A 24 3.25 9.20 44.86
C ILE A 24 3.58 9.13 43.38
N ASP A 25 4.38 10.07 42.91
CA ASP A 25 4.93 10.06 41.57
C ASP A 25 6.36 9.49 41.57
N SER A 26 6.72 8.78 40.51
CA SER A 26 8.11 8.38 40.30
C SER A 26 9.00 9.58 40.00
N ALA A 27 10.32 9.41 40.04
CA ALA A 27 11.19 10.36 39.36
C ALA A 27 10.87 10.38 37.85
N LYS A 28 11.14 11.51 37.18
CA LYS A 28 11.06 11.60 35.72
C LYS A 28 12.09 10.70 35.07
N PHE A 29 11.71 10.04 33.99
CA PHE A 29 12.61 9.18 33.23
C PHE A 29 12.37 9.30 31.72
N LYS A 30 13.43 8.99 30.98
CA LYS A 30 13.43 8.94 29.51
C LYS A 30 12.97 7.56 29.05
N ASN A 31 12.04 7.53 28.09
CA ASN A 31 11.79 6.34 27.28
C ASN A 31 12.54 6.50 25.94
N VAL A 32 13.42 5.55 25.64
CA VAL A 32 14.29 5.58 24.47
C VAL A 32 13.87 4.55 23.45
N LEU A 33 14.32 4.78 22.21
CA LEU A 33 14.12 3.86 21.11
C LEU A 33 14.70 2.47 21.44
N GLY A 34 13.91 1.44 21.20
CA GLY A 34 14.34 0.05 21.36
C GLY A 34 15.10 -0.50 20.15
N ASP A 35 15.55 -1.75 20.25
CA ASP A 35 16.15 -2.47 19.13
C ASP A 35 15.15 -2.68 17.98
N PRO A 36 15.63 -2.78 16.72
CA PRO A 36 14.80 -3.17 15.58
C PRO A 36 14.02 -4.46 15.81
N PHE A 37 12.74 -4.43 15.45
CA PHE A 37 11.82 -5.53 15.72
C PHE A 37 11.13 -6.05 14.47
N GLU A 38 10.39 -5.20 13.75
CA GLU A 38 9.58 -5.61 12.60
C GLU A 38 9.36 -4.50 11.56
N LEU A 39 8.83 -4.88 10.41
CA LEU A 39 8.27 -3.94 9.45
C LEU A 39 6.89 -3.47 9.90
N GLN A 40 6.59 -2.20 9.69
CA GLN A 40 5.26 -1.62 9.88
C GLN A 40 4.89 -0.74 8.67
N ILE A 41 3.65 -0.85 8.22
CA ILE A 41 3.10 0.08 7.22
C ILE A 41 2.80 1.40 7.94
N LEU A 42 3.58 2.43 7.64
CA LEU A 42 3.44 3.78 8.22
C LEU A 42 2.42 4.62 7.44
N MET A 43 2.25 4.30 6.16
CA MET A 43 1.24 4.91 5.28
C MET A 43 0.68 3.82 4.38
N GLU A 44 -0.63 3.60 4.46
CA GLU A 44 -1.36 2.66 3.62
C GLU A 44 -1.55 3.18 2.20
N VAL A 45 -1.92 2.27 1.30
CA VAL A 45 -2.40 2.65 -0.04
C VAL A 45 -3.71 3.43 0.11
N GLY A 46 -3.76 4.61 -0.51
CA GLY A 46 -4.98 5.42 -0.56
C GLY A 46 -5.90 5.09 -1.71
N THR A 47 -6.43 6.14 -2.35
CA THR A 47 -7.22 6.02 -3.57
C THR A 47 -6.38 5.33 -4.65
N ALA A 48 -6.93 4.27 -5.24
CA ALA A 48 -6.31 3.53 -6.32
C ALA A 48 -7.27 3.42 -7.49
N THR A 49 -6.83 3.88 -8.66
CA THR A 49 -7.58 3.77 -9.92
C THR A 49 -6.69 3.24 -11.03
N GLY A 50 -7.28 2.50 -11.96
CA GLY A 50 -6.57 1.80 -13.03
C GLY A 50 -5.56 2.65 -13.79
N GLY A 51 -4.28 2.34 -13.64
CA GLY A 51 -3.16 2.97 -14.33
C GLY A 51 -2.71 4.33 -13.80
N GLU A 52 -3.33 4.84 -12.73
CA GLU A 52 -2.96 6.10 -12.07
C GLU A 52 -2.24 5.80 -10.74
N ALA A 53 -1.24 6.61 -10.39
CA ALA A 53 -0.49 6.45 -9.15
C ALA A 53 -1.40 6.54 -7.92
N PHE A 54 -1.20 5.66 -6.95
CA PHE A 54 -1.93 5.69 -5.68
C PHE A 54 -1.79 7.03 -4.96
N LEU A 55 -2.84 7.47 -4.27
CA LEU A 55 -2.81 8.68 -3.47
C LEU A 55 -3.48 8.49 -2.09
N PRO A 56 -2.73 8.46 -0.98
CA PRO A 56 -1.26 8.46 -0.90
C PRO A 56 -0.57 7.18 -1.41
N GLN A 57 0.74 7.29 -1.63
CA GLN A 57 1.65 6.17 -1.87
C GLN A 57 2.05 5.50 -0.54
N PRO A 58 2.28 4.18 -0.52
CA PRO A 58 2.59 3.50 0.72
C PRO A 58 4.01 3.79 1.22
N VAL A 59 4.16 3.80 2.54
CA VAL A 59 5.45 3.94 3.23
C VAL A 59 5.57 2.82 4.25
N VAL A 60 6.70 2.12 4.25
CA VAL A 60 6.98 1.04 5.20
C VAL A 60 8.21 1.42 6.01
N GLY A 61 8.11 1.28 7.33
CA GLY A 61 9.19 1.56 8.27
C GLY A 61 9.66 0.31 9.01
N ILE A 62 10.90 0.35 9.47
CA ILE A 62 11.44 -0.58 10.46
C ILE A 62 11.21 0.04 11.84
N VAL A 63 10.51 -0.67 12.71
CA VAL A 63 10.09 -0.17 14.01
C VAL A 63 10.62 -1.03 15.16
N ASP A 64 10.71 -0.41 16.34
CA ASP A 64 10.93 -1.13 17.60
C ASP A 64 9.63 -1.79 18.09
N ARG A 65 9.67 -2.48 19.25
CA ARG A 65 8.49 -3.12 19.85
C ARG A 65 7.40 -2.14 20.30
N GLY A 66 7.71 -0.85 20.38
CA GLY A 66 6.76 0.22 20.68
C GLY A 66 6.05 0.76 19.44
N GLY A 67 6.51 0.41 18.23
CA GLY A 67 6.02 0.98 16.96
C GLY A 67 6.75 2.26 16.56
N ASN A 68 7.89 2.59 17.18
CA ASN A 68 8.66 3.77 16.84
C ASN A 68 9.61 3.48 15.68
N THR A 69 9.64 4.33 14.65
CA THR A 69 10.56 4.16 13.51
C THR A 69 12.02 4.36 13.92
N ILE A 70 12.88 3.47 13.44
CA ILE A 70 14.31 3.48 13.75
C ILE A 70 15.05 4.24 12.65
N GLN A 71 15.15 5.56 12.82
CA GLN A 71 15.73 6.47 11.83
C GLN A 71 17.24 6.29 11.59
N ALA A 72 17.95 5.57 12.45
CA ALA A 72 19.39 5.35 12.27
C ALA A 72 19.74 4.30 11.19
N ILE A 73 18.74 3.61 10.63
CA ILE A 73 18.96 2.56 9.62
C ILE A 73 19.02 3.19 8.23
N GLU A 74 20.18 3.08 7.59
CA GLU A 74 20.47 3.60 6.24
C GLU A 74 20.96 2.50 5.29
N GLU A 75 20.62 1.24 5.59
CA GLU A 75 21.07 0.07 4.83
C GLU A 75 19.94 -0.90 4.50
N GLY A 76 20.12 -1.63 3.40
CA GLY A 76 19.13 -2.56 2.87
C GLY A 76 18.11 -1.88 1.96
N THR A 77 17.17 -2.70 1.50
CA THR A 77 16.16 -2.30 0.53
C THR A 77 14.79 -2.82 0.96
N LEU A 78 13.74 -2.19 0.43
CA LEU A 78 12.36 -2.65 0.51
C LEU A 78 11.81 -2.87 -0.90
N THR A 79 11.24 -4.04 -1.12
CA THR A 79 10.63 -4.43 -2.39
C THR A 79 9.13 -4.58 -2.20
N VAL A 80 8.34 -3.89 -3.03
CA VAL A 80 6.89 -4.03 -3.13
C VAL A 80 6.49 -4.90 -4.33
N ALA A 81 5.48 -5.74 -4.16
CA ALA A 81 4.82 -6.49 -5.22
C ALA A 81 3.31 -6.61 -4.93
N ILE A 82 2.52 -6.99 -5.95
CA ILE A 82 1.14 -7.46 -5.70
C ILE A 82 1.23 -8.79 -4.98
N CYS A 83 0.43 -8.97 -3.93
CA CYS A 83 0.36 -10.24 -3.22
C CYS A 83 -0.42 -11.27 -4.03
N LEU A 84 0.15 -12.45 -4.24
CA LEU A 84 -0.46 -13.56 -4.98
C LEU A 84 -0.67 -14.79 -4.08
N PRO A 85 -1.61 -15.69 -4.42
CA PRO A 85 -1.85 -16.92 -3.66
C PRO A 85 -0.62 -17.83 -3.54
N GLU A 86 0.22 -17.86 -4.56
CA GLU A 86 1.41 -18.72 -4.62
C GLU A 86 2.60 -18.16 -3.83
N ASP A 87 2.54 -16.91 -3.38
CA ASP A 87 3.66 -16.27 -2.68
C ASP A 87 3.82 -16.76 -1.23
N GLY A 88 2.84 -17.49 -0.68
CA GLY A 88 2.89 -18.05 0.67
C GLY A 88 2.52 -17.08 1.79
N PHE A 89 1.76 -16.01 1.48
CA PHE A 89 1.36 -14.96 2.43
C PHE A 89 -0.11 -14.99 2.83
N GLY A 90 -0.86 -16.01 2.42
CA GLY A 90 -2.30 -16.13 2.74
C GLY A 90 -3.16 -15.11 1.99
N CYS A 91 -2.70 -14.60 0.86
CA CYS A 91 -3.51 -13.80 -0.05
C CYS A 91 -4.33 -14.74 -0.93
N ASP A 92 -5.58 -15.02 -0.52
CA ASP A 92 -6.39 -16.04 -1.18
C ASP A 92 -6.98 -15.61 -2.53
N GLU A 93 -7.07 -14.30 -2.79
CA GLU A 93 -7.73 -13.72 -3.97
C GLU A 93 -6.93 -12.53 -4.53
N HIS A 94 -6.80 -12.46 -5.85
CA HIS A 94 -6.33 -11.26 -6.55
C HIS A 94 -7.06 -11.11 -7.91
N PRO A 95 -7.50 -9.90 -8.31
CA PRO A 95 -8.22 -9.70 -9.58
C PRO A 95 -7.37 -9.83 -10.86
N GLY A 96 -6.06 -10.10 -10.73
CA GLY A 96 -5.07 -10.04 -11.80
C GLY A 96 -4.44 -8.65 -11.94
N GLY A 97 -3.91 -8.33 -13.12
CA GLY A 97 -3.22 -7.07 -13.37
C GLY A 97 -1.73 -7.10 -13.02
N GLN A 98 -1.08 -5.96 -13.15
CA GLN A 98 0.33 -5.75 -12.96
C GLN A 98 0.56 -4.53 -12.07
N LEU A 99 1.59 -4.62 -11.22
CA LEU A 99 2.12 -3.45 -10.56
C LEU A 99 2.80 -2.59 -11.63
N LEU A 100 2.33 -1.36 -11.78
CA LEU A 100 2.97 -0.39 -12.63
C LEU A 100 3.97 0.41 -11.80
N THR A 101 5.16 0.57 -12.37
CA THR A 101 6.30 1.21 -11.75
C THR A 101 7.00 2.03 -12.83
N THR A 102 7.95 2.89 -12.46
CA THR A 102 8.75 3.64 -13.45
C THR A 102 9.50 2.73 -14.43
N SER A 103 9.72 1.46 -14.07
CA SER A 103 10.44 0.47 -14.87
C SER A 103 9.53 -0.65 -15.42
N LEU A 104 8.20 -0.56 -15.25
CA LEU A 104 7.22 -1.58 -15.68
C LEU A 104 7.60 -3.01 -15.25
N SER A 105 7.87 -3.18 -13.96
CA SER A 105 8.26 -4.44 -13.35
C SER A 105 7.16 -4.95 -12.40
N SER A 106 7.01 -6.28 -12.28
CA SER A 106 6.08 -6.92 -11.34
C SER A 106 6.43 -6.67 -9.86
N ALA A 107 7.62 -6.12 -9.60
CA ALA A 107 8.05 -5.64 -8.30
C ALA A 107 8.81 -4.31 -8.43
N TYR A 108 8.82 -3.52 -7.36
CA TYR A 108 9.58 -2.27 -7.30
C TYR A 108 10.39 -2.20 -6.00
N THR A 109 11.65 -1.84 -6.12
CA THR A 109 12.58 -1.80 -4.99
C THR A 109 13.05 -0.38 -4.74
N VAL A 110 13.09 0.02 -3.48
CA VAL A 110 13.64 1.29 -3.00
C VAL A 110 14.68 1.01 -1.91
N ASP A 111 15.65 1.90 -1.78
CA ASP A 111 16.59 1.86 -0.66
C ASP A 111 15.88 2.24 0.64
N ILE A 112 16.35 1.69 1.75
CA ILE A 112 15.92 2.12 3.08
C ILE A 112 16.71 3.37 3.44
N VAL A 113 15.98 4.44 3.74
CA VAL A 113 16.53 5.72 4.21
C VAL A 113 15.79 6.13 5.48
N GLU A 114 16.52 6.50 6.52
CA GLU A 114 15.99 6.77 7.85
C GLU A 114 15.01 5.68 8.36
N GLY A 115 15.36 4.41 8.14
CA GLY A 115 14.55 3.26 8.52
C GLY A 115 13.25 3.10 7.74
N LYS A 116 13.08 3.79 6.61
CA LYS A 116 11.87 3.76 5.79
C LYS A 116 12.17 3.43 4.33
N GLY A 117 11.26 2.69 3.71
CA GLY A 117 11.11 2.62 2.26
C GLY A 117 9.94 3.48 1.83
N VAL A 118 10.22 4.52 1.05
CA VAL A 118 9.22 5.43 0.50
C VAL A 118 8.99 5.08 -0.96
N PHE A 119 7.81 4.55 -1.26
CA PHE A 119 7.43 4.21 -2.63
C PHE A 119 6.82 5.42 -3.32
N SER A 120 7.07 5.56 -4.62
CA SER A 120 6.53 6.65 -5.43
C SER A 120 6.22 6.16 -6.84
N GLY A 121 5.15 6.73 -7.42
CA GLY A 121 4.71 6.43 -8.78
C GLY A 121 4.20 5.00 -8.98
N ILE A 122 3.96 4.23 -7.90
CA ILE A 122 3.38 2.89 -8.05
C ILE A 122 1.86 2.97 -8.25
N ALA A 123 1.36 2.10 -9.13
CA ALA A 123 -0.04 1.96 -9.50
C ALA A 123 -0.37 0.49 -9.81
N ILE A 124 -1.66 0.19 -10.02
CA ILE A 124 -2.12 -1.08 -10.59
C ILE A 124 -2.94 -0.77 -11.84
N ASP A 125 -2.72 -1.51 -12.92
CA ASP A 125 -3.43 -1.32 -14.19
C ASP A 125 -4.90 -1.75 -14.10
N LYS A 126 -5.18 -2.91 -13.51
CA LYS A 126 -6.47 -3.56 -13.58
C LYS A 126 -7.36 -3.17 -12.40
N MET A 127 -8.60 -2.77 -12.70
CA MET A 127 -9.61 -2.54 -11.68
C MET A 127 -10.08 -3.85 -11.06
N GLY A 128 -10.40 -3.82 -9.77
CA GLY A 128 -10.93 -4.98 -9.05
C GLY A 128 -10.75 -4.89 -7.54
N TYR A 129 -11.27 -5.92 -6.87
CA TYR A 129 -11.14 -6.16 -5.43
C TYR A 129 -11.15 -7.68 -5.18
N PRO A 130 -10.39 -8.19 -4.19
CA PRO A 130 -9.46 -7.46 -3.31
C PRO A 130 -8.03 -7.39 -3.86
N TYR A 131 -7.38 -6.23 -3.74
CA TYR A 131 -5.93 -6.10 -3.88
C TYR A 131 -5.24 -6.01 -2.54
N GLN A 132 -4.04 -6.58 -2.44
CA GLN A 132 -3.10 -6.39 -1.35
C GLN A 132 -1.70 -6.24 -1.93
N LEU A 133 -0.87 -5.39 -1.31
CA LEU A 133 0.55 -5.32 -1.62
C LEU A 133 1.35 -6.04 -0.55
N ILE A 134 2.41 -6.70 -0.98
CA ILE A 134 3.42 -7.26 -0.09
C ILE A 134 4.69 -6.42 -0.15
N PHE A 135 5.26 -6.17 1.02
CA PHE A 135 6.57 -5.56 1.18
C PHE A 135 7.54 -6.56 1.80
N THR A 136 8.75 -6.63 1.25
CA THR A 136 9.83 -7.49 1.75
C THR A 136 11.12 -6.69 1.87
N THR A 137 11.90 -6.93 2.93
CA THR A 137 13.18 -6.24 3.13
C THR A 137 14.38 -7.16 3.05
N THR A 138 15.50 -6.62 2.58
CA THR A 138 16.82 -7.25 2.69
C THR A 138 17.51 -6.97 4.03
N PHE A 139 17.03 -5.98 4.81
CA PHE A 139 17.57 -5.66 6.12
C PHE A 139 17.53 -6.87 7.06
N SER A 140 18.67 -7.21 7.66
CA SER A 140 18.81 -8.43 8.48
C SER A 140 18.54 -8.23 9.96
N GLY A 141 18.45 -6.99 10.45
CA GLY A 141 18.30 -6.69 11.87
C GLY A 141 16.91 -6.95 12.47
N ILE A 142 15.96 -7.49 11.68
CA ILE A 142 14.60 -7.82 12.16
C ILE A 142 14.22 -9.26 11.83
N ALA A 143 13.36 -9.83 12.66
CA ALA A 143 12.87 -11.21 12.48
C ALA A 143 11.74 -11.26 11.43
N VAL A 144 10.82 -10.31 11.47
CA VAL A 144 9.68 -10.23 10.54
C VAL A 144 10.06 -9.33 9.37
N LYS A 145 10.58 -9.95 8.29
CA LYS A 145 11.10 -9.23 7.12
C LYS A 145 10.05 -8.94 6.04
N LYS A 146 8.78 -9.21 6.33
CA LYS A 146 7.71 -9.18 5.34
C LYS A 146 6.41 -8.69 5.99
N ILE A 147 5.65 -7.87 5.28
CA ILE A 147 4.35 -7.35 5.73
C ILE A 147 3.42 -7.16 4.52
N VAL A 148 2.11 -7.29 4.75
CA VAL A 148 1.07 -7.16 3.73
C VAL A 148 0.12 -6.03 4.11
N THR A 149 -0.35 -5.26 3.12
CA THR A 149 -1.35 -4.20 3.35
C THR A 149 -2.70 -4.77 3.76
N ASN A 150 -3.55 -3.89 4.28
CA ASN A 150 -4.99 -4.12 4.24
C ASN A 150 -5.47 -4.33 2.79
N ARG A 151 -6.63 -4.99 2.64
CA ARG A 151 -7.29 -5.14 1.33
C ARG A 151 -7.78 -3.78 0.85
N PHE A 152 -7.57 -3.48 -0.43
CA PHE A 152 -8.07 -2.27 -1.08
C PHE A 152 -8.67 -2.58 -2.46
N THR A 153 -9.48 -1.64 -2.96
CA THR A 153 -10.09 -1.70 -4.29
C THR A 153 -9.29 -0.84 -5.25
N VAL A 154 -9.05 -1.33 -6.46
CA VAL A 154 -8.63 -0.50 -7.59
C VAL A 154 -9.88 -0.20 -8.41
N GLY A 155 -10.29 1.07 -8.45
CA GLY A 155 -11.44 1.53 -9.25
C GLY A 155 -11.07 1.73 -10.72
N ALA A 156 -12.08 1.94 -11.56
CA ALA A 156 -11.84 2.46 -12.90
C ALA A 156 -11.32 3.90 -12.80
N GLY A 157 -10.26 4.21 -13.55
CA GLY A 157 -9.69 5.54 -13.61
C GLY A 157 -10.43 6.48 -14.57
N ARG A 158 -9.90 7.69 -14.68
CA ARG A 158 -10.37 8.67 -15.66
C ARG A 158 -10.24 8.10 -17.07
N ALA A 159 -11.28 8.27 -17.88
CA ALA A 159 -11.24 7.93 -19.30
C ALA A 159 -10.11 8.68 -20.02
N VAL A 160 -9.25 7.95 -20.74
CA VAL A 160 -8.15 8.52 -21.54
C VAL A 160 -8.20 8.14 -23.01
N ARG A 161 -8.94 7.08 -23.37
CA ARG A 161 -9.00 6.60 -24.77
C ARG A 161 -10.34 5.94 -25.11
N VAL A 162 -10.68 5.96 -26.39
CA VAL A 162 -11.86 5.27 -26.95
C VAL A 162 -11.38 4.23 -27.96
N LEU A 163 -11.90 3.00 -27.88
CA LEU A 163 -11.58 1.92 -28.80
C LEU A 163 -12.83 1.42 -29.52
N VAL A 164 -12.64 0.98 -30.77
CA VAL A 164 -13.65 0.20 -31.51
C VAL A 164 -13.39 -1.28 -31.24
N GLU A 165 -14.39 -1.96 -30.68
CA GLU A 165 -14.30 -3.34 -30.17
C GLU A 165 -14.78 -4.38 -31.21
N SER A 166 -15.47 -3.95 -32.26
CA SER A 166 -15.99 -4.86 -33.29
C SER A 166 -15.70 -4.36 -34.69
N ALA A 167 -15.48 -5.32 -35.60
CA ALA A 167 -15.36 -5.03 -37.01
C ALA A 167 -16.63 -4.34 -37.54
N ILE A 168 -16.44 -3.41 -38.47
CA ILE A 168 -17.52 -2.70 -39.16
C ILE A 168 -17.69 -3.32 -40.53
N ALA A 169 -18.91 -3.70 -40.90
CA ALA A 169 -19.16 -4.37 -42.17
C ALA A 169 -20.53 -4.04 -42.77
N GLY A 170 -20.62 -4.18 -44.10
CA GLY A 170 -21.88 -4.09 -44.84
C GLY A 170 -22.38 -2.67 -45.10
N ALA A 171 -21.50 -1.67 -45.11
CA ALA A 171 -21.87 -0.29 -45.39
C ALA A 171 -22.49 -0.13 -46.79
N ARG A 172 -23.71 0.42 -46.86
CA ARG A 172 -24.44 0.76 -48.09
C ARG A 172 -25.19 2.08 -47.86
N GLY A 173 -25.29 2.92 -48.89
CA GLY A 173 -25.95 4.22 -48.77
C GLY A 173 -27.40 4.10 -48.28
N GLY A 174 -27.74 4.78 -47.19
CA GLY A 174 -29.08 4.78 -46.61
C GLY A 174 -29.50 3.48 -45.87
N ILE A 175 -28.61 2.50 -45.74
CA ILE A 175 -28.90 1.20 -45.11
C ILE A 175 -27.98 1.03 -43.88
N PRO A 176 -28.50 0.58 -42.73
CA PRO A 176 -27.67 0.26 -41.56
C PRO A 176 -26.59 -0.78 -41.88
N PHE A 177 -25.47 -0.70 -41.17
CA PHE A 177 -24.41 -1.69 -41.30
C PHE A 177 -24.91 -3.07 -40.88
N SER A 178 -24.49 -4.12 -41.60
CA SER A 178 -24.81 -5.50 -41.21
C SER A 178 -24.09 -5.89 -39.91
N THR A 179 -22.99 -5.21 -39.59
CA THR A 179 -22.32 -5.31 -38.29
C THR A 179 -22.11 -3.92 -37.73
N GLN A 180 -22.81 -3.62 -36.64
CA GLN A 180 -22.72 -2.33 -35.97
C GLN A 180 -21.41 -2.21 -35.18
N PRO A 181 -20.78 -1.02 -35.17
CA PRO A 181 -19.61 -0.77 -34.33
C PRO A 181 -20.00 -0.82 -32.86
N LYS A 182 -19.18 -1.51 -32.05
CA LYS A 182 -19.16 -1.39 -30.60
C LYS A 182 -17.97 -0.53 -30.21
N ILE A 183 -18.19 0.43 -29.31
CA ILE A 183 -17.13 1.27 -28.76
C ILE A 183 -16.98 1.03 -27.27
N SER A 184 -15.78 1.21 -26.76
CA SER A 184 -15.50 1.24 -25.33
C SER A 184 -14.68 2.48 -24.98
N VAL A 185 -14.91 3.01 -23.78
CA VAL A 185 -14.09 4.06 -23.18
C VAL A 185 -13.17 3.37 -22.17
N ARG A 186 -11.87 3.65 -22.23
CA ARG A 186 -10.88 3.05 -21.33
C ARG A 186 -10.11 4.08 -20.51
N ASP A 187 -9.76 3.68 -19.29
CA ASP A 187 -8.82 4.41 -18.43
C ASP A 187 -7.36 4.14 -18.82
N ALA A 188 -6.42 4.72 -18.06
CA ALA A 188 -4.99 4.54 -18.29
C ALA A 188 -4.57 3.06 -18.22
N GLY A 189 -5.11 2.32 -17.24
CA GLY A 189 -4.88 0.89 -17.04
C GLY A 189 -5.57 -0.05 -18.04
N GLY A 190 -6.47 0.47 -18.88
CA GLY A 190 -7.19 -0.33 -19.91
C GLY A 190 -8.52 -0.89 -19.45
N ASN A 191 -9.02 -0.49 -18.29
CA ASN A 191 -10.34 -0.88 -17.79
C ASN A 191 -11.45 -0.16 -18.55
N ILE A 192 -12.61 -0.81 -18.70
CA ILE A 192 -13.79 -0.16 -19.28
C ILE A 192 -14.36 0.82 -18.26
N VAL A 193 -14.46 2.08 -18.66
CA VAL A 193 -15.11 3.15 -17.89
C VAL A 193 -16.57 3.19 -18.29
N THR A 194 -17.47 2.95 -17.34
CA THR A 194 -18.92 3.15 -17.51
C THR A 194 -19.33 4.46 -16.85
N GLU A 195 -20.42 5.11 -17.28
CA GLU A 195 -20.84 6.44 -16.79
C GLU A 195 -21.07 6.50 -15.26
N ASN A 196 -21.14 5.35 -14.57
CA ASN A 196 -21.27 5.25 -13.11
C ASN A 196 -19.92 5.12 -12.37
N ALA A 197 -18.78 5.20 -13.08
CA ALA A 197 -17.45 5.05 -12.48
C ALA A 197 -16.88 6.36 -11.91
N LEU A 198 -17.65 7.44 -11.89
CA LEU A 198 -17.27 8.71 -11.26
C LEU A 198 -18.03 8.87 -9.94
N VAL A 199 -17.49 8.33 -8.85
CA VAL A 199 -17.80 8.79 -7.48
C VAL A 199 -16.51 8.81 -6.69
#